data_AF-A0A545SBT5-F1
#
_entry.id   AF-A0A545SBT5-F1
#
_cell.length_a   1.000
_cell.length_b   1.000
_cell.length_c   1.000
_cell.angle_alpha   90.00
_cell.angle_beta   90.00
_cell.angle_gamma   90.00
#
_symmetry.space_group_name_H-M   'P 1'
#
loop_
_entity.id
_entity.type
_entity.pdbx_description
1 polymer ?
#
loop_
_entity_poly.entity_id
_entity_poly.type
_entity_poly.pdbx_seq_one_letter_code
_entity_poly.pdbx_strand_id
1 'polypeptide(L)'
;MRKYFLLYLLFVMMFFGACSSKNAYKMSVSSITALSYTQNGAKNYTLKPMSDKFDSLYFARYSQDLDKELATLGYQKVFSDSLAQEIIYVDYGVNESSKTIQPNLNWGFTLGSPWGYRHPFFSSIGYDFYNTSVTIIYNRYLTLVAKDKKGESLWRVDVSSYGESNKIAEVLPKLIEGATPYIGENLKNPINIVVEDKKK
;
A
#
# COMPACT_ATOMS: atom_id res chain seq x y z
N MET A 1 -46.20 -27.07 13.01
CA MET A 1 -44.86 -26.65 13.49
C MET A 1 -43.75 -26.73 12.43
N ARG A 2 -43.75 -27.73 11.51
CA ARG A 2 -42.72 -27.88 10.45
C ARG A 2 -42.61 -26.73 9.42
N LYS A 3 -43.67 -25.95 9.21
CA LYS A 3 -43.71 -24.84 8.23
C LYS A 3 -42.96 -23.59 8.70
N TYR A 4 -42.91 -23.33 10.01
CA TYR A 4 -42.19 -22.18 10.58
C TYR A 4 -40.70 -22.46 10.76
N PHE A 5 -40.32 -23.74 10.84
CA PHE A 5 -38.91 -24.16 10.93
C PHE A 5 -38.12 -23.82 9.65
N LEU A 6 -38.72 -23.99 8.47
CA LEU A 6 -38.12 -23.63 7.19
C LEU A 6 -37.96 -22.11 7.02
N LEU A 7 -38.94 -21.32 7.50
CA LEU A 7 -38.87 -19.86 7.51
C LEU A 7 -37.81 -19.33 8.49
N TYR A 8 -37.69 -19.97 9.66
CA TYR A 8 -36.66 -19.63 10.65
C TYR A 8 -35.25 -19.94 10.13
N LEU A 9 -35.07 -21.08 9.48
CA LEU A 9 -33.77 -21.47 8.90
C LEU A 9 -33.32 -20.53 7.78
N LEU A 10 -34.27 -20.03 6.97
CA LEU A 10 -34.00 -19.06 5.91
C LEU A 10 -33.69 -17.65 6.48
N PHE A 11 -34.32 -17.27 7.60
CA PHE A 11 -34.02 -16.03 8.34
C PHE A 11 -32.63 -16.06 8.99
N VAL A 12 -32.22 -17.20 9.57
CA VAL A 12 -30.88 -17.37 10.16
C VAL A 12 -29.79 -17.34 9.10
N MET A 13 -30.04 -17.85 7.89
CA MET A 13 -29.07 -17.83 6.79
C MET A 13 -28.76 -16.40 6.28
N MET A 14 -29.70 -15.46 6.42
CA MET A 14 -29.51 -14.04 6.07
C MET A 14 -28.48 -13.33 6.97
N PHE A 15 -28.24 -13.81 8.20
CA PHE A 15 -27.29 -13.20 9.13
C PHE A 15 -25.83 -13.64 8.91
N PHE A 16 -25.56 -14.68 8.12
CA PHE A 16 -24.21 -15.19 7.87
C PHE A 16 -23.57 -14.71 6.56
N GLY A 17 -24.22 -13.82 5.80
CA GLY A 17 -23.83 -13.49 4.43
C GLY A 17 -22.97 -12.23 4.21
N ALA A 18 -22.45 -11.56 5.24
CA ALA A 18 -21.84 -10.23 5.08
C ALA A 18 -20.38 -10.14 5.57
N CYS A 19 -19.48 -11.02 5.10
CA CYS A 19 -18.05 -10.74 5.15
C CYS A 19 -17.57 -10.25 3.78
N SER A 20 -17.78 -8.96 3.49
CA SER A 20 -17.13 -8.30 2.35
C SER A 20 -15.79 -7.72 2.84
N SER A 21 -14.72 -8.52 2.79
CA SER A 21 -13.35 -8.06 3.01
C SER A 21 -12.89 -7.26 1.78
N LYS A 22 -13.24 -5.96 1.74
CA LYS A 22 -13.05 -5.09 0.57
C LYS A 22 -11.74 -4.28 0.56
N ASN A 23 -10.88 -4.40 1.55
CA ASN A 23 -9.66 -3.60 1.62
C ASN A 23 -8.43 -4.50 1.54
N ALA A 24 -7.87 -4.63 0.35
CA ALA A 24 -6.64 -5.37 0.11
C ALA A 24 -5.64 -4.44 -0.57
N TYR A 25 -4.42 -4.36 -0.04
CA TYR A 25 -3.35 -3.54 -0.60
C TYR A 25 -2.53 -4.38 -1.58
N LYS A 26 -2.64 -4.04 -2.86
CA LYS A 26 -1.76 -4.61 -3.89
C LYS A 26 -0.40 -3.91 -3.83
N MET A 27 0.66 -4.70 -3.78
CA MET A 27 2.03 -4.21 -3.64
C MET A 27 2.95 -4.97 -4.60
N SER A 28 3.99 -4.29 -5.08
CA SER A 28 5.10 -4.91 -5.81
C SER A 28 6.33 -4.92 -4.92
N VAL A 29 6.95 -6.09 -4.76
CA VAL A 29 8.14 -6.29 -3.92
C VAL A 29 9.31 -6.74 -4.79
N SER A 30 10.46 -6.11 -4.60
CA SER A 30 11.76 -6.54 -5.11
C SER A 30 12.72 -6.71 -3.95
N SER A 31 13.51 -7.78 -3.96
CA SER A 31 14.52 -8.02 -2.94
C SER A 31 15.79 -8.58 -3.56
N ILE A 32 16.92 -8.01 -3.16
CA ILE A 32 18.25 -8.36 -3.66
C ILE A 32 19.17 -8.52 -2.46
N THR A 33 19.87 -9.64 -2.40
CA THR A 33 20.82 -9.95 -1.33
C THR A 33 22.20 -10.24 -1.91
N ALA A 34 23.24 -9.71 -1.28
CA ALA A 34 24.63 -9.95 -1.65
C ALA A 34 25.00 -11.42 -1.42
N LEU A 35 25.82 -11.98 -2.31
CA LEU A 35 26.28 -13.37 -2.22
C LEU A 35 27.09 -13.66 -0.94
N SER A 36 27.66 -12.63 -0.33
CA SER A 36 28.42 -12.70 0.93
C SER A 36 27.53 -12.73 2.18
N TYR A 37 26.22 -12.51 2.02
CA TYR A 37 25.29 -12.44 3.15
C TYR A 37 24.84 -13.84 3.60
N THR A 38 25.08 -14.16 4.86
CA THR A 38 24.62 -15.41 5.49
C THR A 38 23.37 -15.16 6.33
N GLN A 39 22.25 -15.74 5.90
CA GLN A 39 20.94 -15.63 6.57
C GLN A 39 20.93 -16.12 8.04
N ASN A 40 21.82 -17.05 8.41
CA ASN A 40 21.78 -17.80 9.68
C ASN A 40 22.63 -17.22 10.83
N GLY A 41 23.22 -16.03 10.68
CA GLY A 41 23.92 -15.36 11.79
C GLY A 41 22.97 -14.69 12.77
N ALA A 42 23.38 -14.51 14.03
CA ALA A 42 22.76 -13.49 14.88
C ALA A 42 23.05 -12.12 14.25
N LYS A 43 22.00 -11.31 14.06
CA LYS A 43 22.02 -10.08 13.27
C LYS A 43 21.78 -8.88 14.18
N ASN A 44 22.86 -8.37 14.76
CA ASN A 44 22.80 -7.13 15.54
C ASN A 44 22.64 -5.95 14.60
N TYR A 45 21.55 -5.21 14.70
CA TYR A 45 21.26 -4.10 13.79
C TYR A 45 20.95 -2.80 14.51
N THR A 46 21.15 -1.71 13.78
CA THR A 46 20.63 -0.38 14.12
C THR A 46 19.83 0.17 12.96
N LEU A 47 18.78 0.94 13.25
CA LEU A 47 17.94 1.59 12.24
C LEU A 47 18.35 3.05 12.08
N LYS A 48 18.43 3.49 10.82
CA LYS A 48 18.65 4.90 10.50
C LYS A 48 17.73 5.35 9.37
N PRO A 49 17.28 6.61 9.36
CA PRO A 49 16.67 7.16 8.17
C PRO A 49 17.73 7.25 7.05
N MET A 50 17.33 7.02 5.80
CA MET A 50 18.22 7.16 4.63
C MET A 50 18.60 8.62 4.38
N SER A 51 17.77 9.55 4.84
CA SER A 51 17.93 10.99 4.64
C SER A 51 17.46 11.73 5.89
N ASP A 52 18.17 12.79 6.26
CA ASP A 52 17.86 13.64 7.42
C ASP A 52 16.44 14.25 7.33
N LYS A 53 15.87 14.34 6.13
CA LYS A 53 14.47 14.78 5.91
C LYS A 53 13.45 13.87 6.59
N PHE A 54 13.81 12.63 6.90
CA PHE A 54 12.92 11.64 7.51
C PHE A 54 13.15 11.50 9.02
N ASP A 55 14.12 12.21 9.60
CA ASP A 55 14.36 12.23 11.04
C ASP A 55 13.26 13.01 11.78
N SER A 56 12.12 12.36 11.94
CA SER A 56 10.87 12.93 12.43
C SER A 56 10.14 11.95 13.34
N LEU A 57 9.13 12.45 14.06
CA LEU A 57 8.23 11.63 14.88
C LEU A 57 7.65 10.43 14.11
N TYR A 58 7.45 10.56 12.80
CA TYR A 58 7.00 9.47 11.95
C TYR A 58 8.02 8.33 11.90
N PHE A 59 9.30 8.63 11.66
CA PHE A 59 10.34 7.60 11.66
C PHE A 59 10.42 6.90 13.01
N ALA A 60 10.39 7.64 14.13
CA ALA A 60 10.40 7.05 15.48
C ALA A 60 9.22 6.09 15.74
N ARG A 61 8.05 6.35 15.14
CA ARG A 61 6.89 5.47 15.22
C ARG A 61 7.07 4.23 14.35
N TYR A 62 7.41 4.40 13.08
CA TYR A 62 7.48 3.27 12.14
C TYR A 62 8.71 2.40 12.37
N SER A 63 9.79 2.95 12.92
CA SER A 63 10.93 2.17 13.38
C SER A 63 10.49 1.15 14.41
N GLN A 64 9.54 1.45 15.30
CA GLN A 64 9.02 0.47 16.26
C GLN A 64 8.23 -0.66 15.59
N ASP A 65 7.50 -0.38 14.51
CA ASP A 65 6.79 -1.41 13.76
C ASP A 65 7.78 -2.29 12.99
N LEU A 66 8.79 -1.70 12.36
CA LEU A 66 9.88 -2.44 11.72
C LEU A 66 10.70 -3.25 12.75
N ASP A 67 10.96 -2.71 13.94
CA ASP A 67 11.69 -3.40 15.01
C ASP A 67 10.97 -4.71 15.41
N LYS A 68 9.64 -4.67 15.52
CA LYS A 68 8.83 -5.86 15.83
C LYS A 68 8.98 -6.92 14.76
N GLU A 69 8.86 -6.52 13.50
CA GLU A 69 8.96 -7.44 12.36
C GLU A 69 10.37 -8.03 12.24
N LEU A 70 11.41 -7.22 12.38
CA LEU A 70 12.81 -7.67 12.39
C LEU A 70 13.08 -8.65 13.56
N ALA A 71 12.49 -8.42 14.73
CA ALA A 71 12.60 -9.34 15.85
C ALA A 71 11.98 -10.71 15.54
N THR A 72 10.89 -10.78 14.77
CA THR A 72 10.33 -12.07 14.31
C THR A 72 11.27 -12.85 13.39
N LEU A 73 12.16 -12.15 12.69
CA LEU A 73 13.20 -12.73 11.83
C LEU A 73 14.50 -13.04 12.59
N GLY A 74 14.54 -12.86 13.92
CA GLY A 74 15.70 -13.16 14.77
C GLY A 74 16.75 -12.04 14.83
N TYR A 75 16.45 -10.84 14.32
CA TYR A 75 17.33 -9.70 14.41
C TYR A 75 17.30 -9.09 15.82
N GLN A 76 18.45 -8.60 16.29
CA GLN A 76 18.60 -8.00 17.61
C GLN A 76 18.97 -6.53 17.51
N LYS A 77 18.11 -5.66 18.02
CA LYS A 77 18.35 -4.21 18.00
C LYS A 77 19.47 -3.85 18.97
N VAL A 78 20.41 -3.05 18.50
CA VAL A 78 21.46 -2.44 19.33
C VAL A 78 21.41 -0.91 19.19
N PHE A 79 21.71 -0.21 20.28
CA PHE A 79 21.64 1.26 20.33
C PHE A 79 22.95 1.95 19.93
N SER A 80 24.00 1.19 19.65
CA SER A 80 25.30 1.72 19.23
C SER A 80 25.72 1.14 17.90
N ASP A 81 26.09 2.02 16.96
CA ASP A 81 26.63 1.63 15.66
C ASP A 81 27.89 0.74 15.79
N SER A 82 28.66 0.93 16.86
CA SER A 82 29.86 0.11 17.11
C SER A 82 29.53 -1.36 17.39
N LEU A 83 28.36 -1.64 17.95
CA LEU A 83 27.86 -2.97 18.28
C LEU A 83 27.03 -3.58 17.15
N ALA A 84 26.53 -2.74 16.23
CA ALA A 84 25.72 -3.17 15.09
C ALA A 84 26.61 -3.87 14.06
N GLN A 85 26.26 -5.09 13.67
CA GLN A 85 26.88 -5.77 12.54
C GLN A 85 26.37 -5.22 11.22
N GLU A 86 25.12 -4.76 11.19
CA GLU A 86 24.52 -4.10 10.04
C GLU A 86 23.74 -2.84 10.43
N ILE A 87 23.74 -1.87 9.53
CA ILE A 87 22.96 -0.65 9.64
C ILE A 87 21.87 -0.73 8.57
N ILE A 88 20.61 -0.75 9.00
CA ILE A 88 19.46 -0.76 8.09
C ILE A 88 18.99 0.68 7.91
N TYR A 89 19.14 1.16 6.68
CA TYR A 89 18.65 2.45 6.25
C TYR A 89 17.23 2.31 5.72
N VAL A 90 16.36 3.22 6.16
CA VAL A 90 14.93 3.24 5.81
C VAL A 90 14.61 4.50 5.04
N ASP A 91 14.03 4.35 3.86
CA ASP A 91 13.41 5.42 3.07
C ASP A 91 11.95 5.08 2.81
N TYR A 92 11.07 6.06 2.89
CA TYR A 92 9.64 5.89 2.65
C TYR A 92 9.03 7.18 2.14
N GLY A 93 8.00 7.06 1.31
CA GLY A 93 7.39 8.25 0.75
C GLY A 93 6.22 8.00 -0.18
N VAL A 94 5.73 9.09 -0.74
CA VAL A 94 4.61 9.12 -1.68
C VAL A 94 4.99 10.00 -2.84
N ASN A 95 4.94 9.43 -4.03
CA ASN A 95 5.15 10.11 -5.29
C ASN A 95 3.83 10.14 -6.06
N GLU A 96 3.54 11.26 -6.73
CA GLU A 96 2.42 11.30 -7.68
C GLU A 96 2.81 10.48 -8.92
N SER A 97 1.99 9.48 -9.30
CA SER A 97 2.35 8.52 -10.34
C SER A 97 1.55 8.70 -11.63
N SER A 98 0.27 9.05 -11.55
CA SER A 98 -0.56 9.34 -12.73
C SER A 98 -1.84 10.08 -12.36
N LYS A 99 -2.41 10.80 -13.33
CA LYS A 99 -3.75 11.38 -13.26
C LYS A 99 -4.63 10.68 -14.29
N THR A 100 -5.63 9.95 -13.84
CA THR A 100 -6.63 9.36 -14.73
C THR A 100 -7.79 10.33 -14.87
N ILE A 101 -8.05 10.76 -16.10
CA ILE A 101 -9.20 11.60 -16.46
C ILE A 101 -10.28 10.67 -16.99
N GLN A 102 -11.36 10.47 -16.23
CA GLN A 102 -12.50 9.69 -16.69
C GLN A 102 -13.62 10.65 -17.13
N PRO A 103 -14.02 10.65 -18.41
CA PRO A 103 -15.20 11.37 -18.83
C PRO A 103 -16.44 10.66 -18.27
N ASN A 104 -17.22 11.35 -17.44
CA ASN A 104 -18.52 10.84 -17.05
C ASN A 104 -19.52 11.09 -18.20
N LEU A 105 -19.90 10.03 -18.91
CA LEU A 105 -20.95 10.06 -19.92
C LEU A 105 -22.30 9.86 -19.22
N ASN A 106 -22.95 10.96 -18.83
CA ASN A 106 -24.30 10.90 -18.31
C ASN A 106 -25.32 11.00 -19.46
N TRP A 107 -26.18 10.00 -19.61
CA TRP A 107 -27.23 9.98 -20.64
C TRP A 107 -28.48 10.65 -20.07
N GLY A 108 -28.67 11.94 -20.35
CA GLY A 108 -29.83 12.72 -19.93
C GLY A 108 -30.72 13.12 -21.12
N PHE A 109 -32.04 13.04 -20.95
CA PHE A 109 -33.00 13.71 -21.83
C PHE A 109 -33.29 15.11 -21.27
N THR A 110 -32.88 16.16 -21.97
CA THR A 110 -33.24 17.54 -21.65
C THR A 110 -34.45 17.98 -22.47
N LEU A 111 -35.61 18.12 -21.82
CA LEU A 111 -36.78 18.78 -22.40
C LEU A 111 -36.56 20.29 -22.33
N GLY A 112 -36.34 20.92 -23.48
CA GLY A 112 -35.96 22.33 -23.60
C GLY A 112 -36.85 23.30 -22.81
N SER A 113 -36.20 24.23 -22.11
CA SER A 113 -36.84 25.28 -21.32
C SER A 113 -37.63 26.26 -22.22
N PRO A 114 -38.77 26.82 -21.77
CA PRO A 114 -39.69 27.62 -22.61
C PRO A 114 -39.14 28.94 -23.18
N TRP A 115 -37.95 29.39 -22.76
CA TRP A 115 -37.43 30.73 -23.04
C TRP A 115 -36.19 30.76 -23.96
N GLY A 116 -35.86 29.65 -24.62
CA GLY A 116 -34.76 29.56 -25.58
C GLY A 116 -35.23 29.48 -27.04
N TYR A 117 -34.60 30.25 -27.93
CA TYR A 117 -34.82 30.29 -29.37
C TYR A 117 -35.05 28.89 -29.98
N ARG A 118 -36.24 28.67 -30.56
CA ARG A 118 -36.58 27.43 -31.29
C ARG A 118 -36.04 27.50 -32.72
N HIS A 119 -35.09 26.63 -33.07
CA HIS A 119 -34.81 26.31 -34.47
C HIS A 119 -35.85 25.30 -35.00
N PRO A 120 -36.42 25.47 -36.21
CA PRO A 120 -37.66 24.78 -36.61
C PRO A 120 -37.49 23.32 -37.04
N PHE A 121 -36.26 22.80 -37.11
CA PHE A 121 -35.97 21.51 -37.77
C PHE A 121 -35.23 20.51 -36.88
N PHE A 122 -35.04 20.78 -35.59
CA PHE A 122 -34.39 19.84 -34.67
C PHE A 122 -35.17 19.75 -33.36
N SER A 123 -35.76 18.60 -33.09
CA SER A 123 -35.94 18.15 -31.71
C SER A 123 -34.54 18.08 -31.10
N SER A 124 -34.21 18.98 -30.18
CA SER A 124 -32.89 19.03 -29.57
C SER A 124 -32.66 17.81 -28.67
N ILE A 125 -32.27 16.68 -29.26
CA ILE A 125 -31.46 15.67 -28.58
C ILE A 125 -30.07 16.30 -28.48
N GLY A 126 -29.90 17.15 -27.46
CA GLY A 126 -28.62 17.75 -27.12
C GLY A 126 -27.93 16.87 -26.08
N TYR A 127 -26.68 16.52 -26.34
CA TYR A 127 -25.85 15.85 -25.35
C TYR A 127 -25.16 16.91 -24.49
N ASP A 128 -25.62 17.10 -23.26
CA ASP A 128 -24.86 17.84 -22.26
C ASP A 128 -23.77 16.92 -21.70
N PHE A 129 -22.58 16.99 -22.28
CA PHE A 129 -21.34 16.67 -21.58
C PHE A 129 -21.00 17.95 -20.76
N TYR A 130 -20.43 17.98 -19.55
CA TYR A 130 -19.16 17.44 -19.12
C TYR A 130 -19.13 17.49 -17.57
N ASN A 131 -18.93 16.35 -16.90
CA ASN A 131 -18.32 16.38 -15.56
C ASN A 131 -17.12 15.42 -15.59
N THR A 132 -15.93 15.98 -15.57
CA THR A 132 -14.69 15.23 -15.69
C THR A 132 -14.24 14.83 -14.29
N SER A 133 -14.21 13.54 -13.97
CA SER A 133 -13.58 13.08 -12.73
C SER A 133 -12.08 12.89 -12.97
N VAL A 134 -11.27 13.59 -12.18
CA VAL A 134 -9.81 13.44 -12.15
C VAL A 134 -9.46 12.61 -10.93
N THR A 135 -8.95 11.39 -11.15
CA THR A 135 -8.44 10.52 -10.09
C THR A 135 -6.92 10.58 -10.10
N ILE A 136 -6.31 11.02 -9.00
CA ILE A 136 -4.86 11.02 -8.82
C ILE A 136 -4.44 9.70 -8.19
N ILE A 137 -3.53 8.98 -8.85
CA ILE A 137 -2.94 7.75 -8.33
C ILE A 137 -1.54 8.07 -7.80
N TYR A 138 -1.31 7.74 -6.55
CA TYR A 138 -0.03 7.88 -5.87
C TYR A 138 0.71 6.55 -5.84
N ASN A 139 2.02 6.60 -6.07
CA ASN A 139 2.96 5.53 -5.75
C ASN A 139 3.46 5.74 -4.32
N ARG A 140 3.19 4.79 -3.43
CA ARG A 140 3.63 4.80 -2.03
C ARG A 140 4.71 3.75 -1.88
N TYR A 141 5.86 4.10 -1.32
CA TYR A 141 7.01 3.22 -1.32
C TYR A 141 7.68 3.11 0.06
N LEU A 142 8.36 1.98 0.25
CA LEU A 142 9.28 1.69 1.34
C LEU A 142 10.52 1.05 0.72
N THR A 143 11.69 1.58 1.06
CA THR A 143 12.99 1.02 0.70
C THR A 143 13.78 0.75 1.98
N LEU A 144 14.21 -0.50 2.14
CA LEU A 144 15.09 -0.94 3.21
C LEU A 144 16.43 -1.34 2.60
N VAL A 145 17.53 -0.81 3.13
CA VAL A 145 18.88 -1.17 2.68
C VAL A 145 19.73 -1.48 3.90
N ALA A 146 20.16 -2.72 4.06
CA ALA A 146 21.16 -3.07 5.05
C ALA A 146 22.56 -2.92 4.48
N LYS A 147 23.42 -2.30 5.27
CA LYS A 147 24.85 -2.19 4.99
C LYS A 147 25.66 -2.74 6.13
N ASP A 148 26.83 -3.30 5.81
CA ASP A 148 27.81 -3.68 6.83
C ASP A 148 28.52 -2.44 7.41
N LYS A 149 29.43 -2.65 8.36
CA LYS A 149 30.25 -1.58 8.95
C LYS A 149 31.16 -0.86 7.95
N LYS A 150 31.47 -1.47 6.80
CA LYS A 150 32.29 -0.89 5.73
C LYS A 150 31.45 -0.10 4.74
N GLY A 151 30.11 -0.16 4.85
CA GLY A 151 29.18 0.49 3.95
C GLY A 151 28.80 -0.35 2.73
N GLU A 152 29.19 -1.61 2.68
CA GLU A 152 28.82 -2.56 1.61
C GLU A 152 27.37 -3.01 1.80
N SER A 153 26.60 -3.03 0.71
CA SER A 153 25.19 -3.45 0.75
C SER A 153 25.10 -4.94 0.99
N LEU A 154 24.39 -5.34 2.05
CA LEU A 154 24.12 -6.73 2.40
C LEU A 154 22.84 -7.22 1.73
N TRP A 155 21.78 -6.45 1.85
CA TRP A 155 20.50 -6.72 1.21
C TRP A 155 19.70 -5.44 1.04
N ARG A 156 18.77 -5.47 0.09
CA ARG A 156 17.85 -4.38 -0.22
C ARG A 156 16.47 -4.93 -0.50
N VAL A 157 15.46 -4.33 0.10
CA VAL A 157 14.04 -4.61 -0.18
C VAL A 157 13.37 -3.32 -0.62
N ASP A 158 12.73 -3.34 -1.79
CA ASP A 158 11.89 -2.25 -2.29
C ASP A 158 10.45 -2.74 -2.37
N VAL A 159 9.55 -2.00 -1.74
CA VAL A 159 8.10 -2.26 -1.78
C VAL A 159 7.39 -1.02 -2.29
N SER A 160 6.49 -1.20 -3.26
CA SER A 160 5.67 -0.12 -3.80
C SER A 160 4.20 -0.51 -3.85
N SER A 161 3.31 0.45 -3.62
CA SER A 161 1.86 0.28 -3.71
C SER A 161 1.20 1.49 -4.34
N TYR A 162 0.36 1.24 -5.35
CA TYR A 162 -0.39 2.28 -6.06
C TYR A 162 -1.79 2.43 -5.47
N GLY A 163 -2.24 3.67 -5.27
CA GLY A 163 -3.59 3.96 -4.82
C GLY A 163 -3.93 5.43 -4.73
N GLU A 164 -5.18 5.75 -4.43
CA GLU A 164 -5.69 7.13 -4.44
C GLU A 164 -5.35 7.93 -3.17
N SER A 165 -5.02 7.26 -2.07
CA SER A 165 -4.63 7.92 -0.82
C SER A 165 -3.14 8.28 -0.83
N ASN A 166 -2.83 9.54 -0.53
CA ASN A 166 -1.47 10.04 -0.32
C ASN A 166 -0.99 9.94 1.14
N LYS A 167 -1.79 9.33 2.02
CA LYS A 167 -1.48 9.25 3.45
C LYS A 167 -0.51 8.11 3.72
N ILE A 168 0.79 8.42 3.67
CA ILE A 168 1.85 7.43 3.97
C ILE A 168 1.65 6.75 5.32
N ALA A 169 1.12 7.49 6.29
CA ALA A 169 0.97 7.01 7.64
C ALA A 169 0.03 5.81 7.81
N GLU A 170 -0.95 5.68 6.91
CA GLU A 170 -1.94 4.59 6.91
C GLU A 170 -1.37 3.35 6.19
N VAL A 171 -0.50 3.54 5.21
CA VAL A 171 -0.04 2.49 4.29
C VAL A 171 1.31 1.91 4.69
N LEU A 172 2.16 2.70 5.37
CA LEU A 172 3.51 2.30 5.75
C LEU A 172 3.56 1.03 6.62
N PRO A 173 2.70 0.82 7.63
CA PRO A 173 2.67 -0.45 8.37
C PRO A 173 2.41 -1.66 7.46
N LYS A 174 1.62 -1.47 6.39
CA LYS A 174 1.34 -2.53 5.42
C LYS A 174 2.49 -2.76 4.46
N LEU A 175 3.22 -1.71 4.08
CA LEU A 175 4.45 -1.85 3.30
C LEU A 175 5.52 -2.61 4.11
N ILE A 176 5.63 -2.34 5.41
CA ILE A 176 6.51 -3.08 6.32
C ILE A 176 6.08 -4.55 6.40
N GLU A 177 4.80 -4.86 6.68
CA GLU A 177 4.26 -6.22 6.72
C GLU A 177 4.52 -6.98 5.40
N GLY A 178 4.40 -6.30 4.26
CA GLY A 178 4.68 -6.88 2.93
C GLY A 178 6.17 -7.07 2.63
N ALA A 179 7.05 -6.27 3.26
CA ALA A 179 8.50 -6.36 3.09
C ALA A 179 9.13 -7.50 3.92
N THR A 180 8.61 -7.74 5.14
CA THR A 180 9.20 -8.65 6.13
C THR A 180 9.63 -10.01 5.55
N PRO A 181 8.79 -10.73 4.77
CA PRO A 181 9.14 -12.07 4.31
C PRO A 181 10.31 -12.11 3.32
N TYR A 182 10.70 -10.95 2.78
CA TYR A 182 11.71 -10.83 1.72
C TYR A 182 13.01 -10.22 2.21
N ILE A 183 13.12 -9.89 3.49
CA ILE A 183 14.36 -9.37 4.09
C ILE A 183 15.44 -10.47 4.06
N GLY A 184 16.57 -10.17 3.42
CA GLY A 184 17.67 -11.11 3.22
C GLY A 184 17.43 -12.15 2.12
N GLU A 185 16.25 -12.16 1.48
CA GLU A 185 15.94 -13.05 0.36
C GLU A 185 16.43 -12.49 -0.98
N ASN A 186 16.61 -13.35 -1.99
CA ASN A 186 17.02 -12.93 -3.32
C ASN A 186 15.94 -13.27 -4.36
N LEU A 187 15.23 -12.25 -4.83
CA LEU A 187 14.20 -12.40 -5.86
C LEU A 187 14.81 -12.15 -7.24
N LYS A 188 14.60 -13.10 -8.16
CA LYS A 188 15.04 -12.94 -9.57
C LYS A 188 14.30 -11.81 -10.28
N ASN A 189 13.02 -11.63 -9.95
CA ASN A 189 12.14 -10.63 -10.54
C ASN A 189 11.24 -10.03 -9.45
N PRO A 190 10.78 -8.78 -9.60
CA PRO A 190 9.74 -8.24 -8.74
C PRO A 190 8.48 -9.10 -8.76
N ILE A 191 7.84 -9.24 -7.60
CA ILE A 191 6.61 -10.02 -7.44
C ILE A 191 5.48 -9.12 -6.96
N ASN A 192 4.24 -9.48 -7.31
CA ASN A 192 3.05 -8.77 -6.84
C ASN A 192 2.40 -9.56 -5.72
N ILE A 193 2.22 -8.90 -4.58
CA ILE A 193 1.58 -9.47 -3.40
C ILE A 193 0.34 -8.67 -3.02
N VAL A 194 -0.51 -9.29 -2.22
CA VAL A 194 -1.71 -8.67 -1.68
C VAL A 194 -1.68 -8.80 -0.17
N VAL A 195 -1.67 -7.67 0.53
CA VAL A 195 -1.75 -7.63 1.99
C VAL A 195 -3.17 -7.26 2.38
N GLU A 196 -3.84 -8.17 3.09
CA GLU A 196 -5.20 -7.93 3.56
C GLU A 196 -5.23 -6.96 4.75
N ASP A 197 -6.28 -6.14 4.78
CA ASP A 197 -6.58 -5.32 5.94
C ASP A 197 -7.20 -6.20 7.03
N LYS A 198 -6.40 -6.56 8.04
CA LYS A 198 -6.89 -7.23 9.24
C LYS A 198 -7.78 -6.23 9.98
N LYS A 199 -9.10 -6.35 9.80
CA LYS A 199 -10.06 -5.60 10.64
C LYS A 199 -9.75 -5.90 12.10
N LYS A 200 -9.47 -4.85 12.88
CA LYS A 200 -9.43 -4.92 14.34
C LYS A 200 -10.80 -5.23 14.90
#